data_AF-A0A847HMJ2-F1
#
_entry.id   AF-A0A847HMJ2-F1
#
_cell.length_a   1.000
_cell.length_b   1.000
_cell.length_c   1.000
_cell.angle_alpha   90.00
_cell.angle_beta   90.00
_cell.angle_gamma   90.00
#
_symmetry.space_group_name_H-M   'P 1'
#
loop_
_entity.id
_entity.type
_entity.pdbx_description
1 polymer ?
#
loop_
_entity_poly.entity_id
_entity_poly.type
_entity_poly.pdbx_seq_one_letter_code
_entity_poly.pdbx_strand_id
1 'polypeptide(L)'
;MPRLKEEEILELIKITPEQVEKLDYETAMAKLEMVTGALEQEGTPLALGLKLYELGTALSKKCAAVLDSTEEKMLQLLGDIQNQSEAPFDPEKDGR
;
A
#
# COMPACT_ATOMS: atom_id res chain seq x y z
N MET A 1 -15.94 -2.17 13.62
CA MET A 1 -15.36 -0.82 13.38
C MET A 1 -16.40 0.23 13.75
N PRO A 2 -16.03 1.41 14.26
CA PRO A 2 -16.98 2.49 14.51
C PRO A 2 -17.67 2.91 13.21
N ARG A 3 -18.94 3.33 13.30
CA ARG A 3 -19.68 3.87 12.16
C ARG A 3 -19.03 5.19 11.72
N LEU A 4 -18.61 5.26 10.47
CA LEU A 4 -18.14 6.50 9.84
C LEU A 4 -19.30 7.47 9.65
N LYS A 5 -19.07 8.74 9.94
CA LYS A 5 -20.02 9.82 9.67
C LYS A 5 -20.04 10.13 8.18
N GLU A 6 -21.16 10.69 7.72
CA GLU A 6 -21.32 11.07 6.32
C GLU A 6 -20.25 12.07 5.87
N GLU A 7 -19.88 13.02 6.73
CA GLU A 7 -18.79 13.97 6.47
C GLU A 7 -17.45 13.26 6.19
N GLU A 8 -17.14 12.21 6.96
CA GLU A 8 -15.91 11.43 6.80
C GLU A 8 -15.92 10.64 5.49
N ILE A 9 -17.08 10.09 5.12
CA ILE A 9 -17.27 9.40 3.83
C ILE A 9 -17.10 10.39 2.67
N LEU A 10 -17.68 11.58 2.78
CA LEU A 10 -17.57 12.62 1.76
C LEU A 10 -16.13 13.12 1.59
N GLU A 11 -15.35 13.24 2.67
CA GLU A 11 -13.91 13.54 2.56
C GLU A 11 -13.13 12.37 1.95
N LEU A 12 -13.49 11.13 2.30
CA LEU A 12 -12.82 9.94 1.78
C LEU A 12 -12.98 9.81 0.26
N ILE A 13 -14.19 10.01 -0.28
CA ILE A 13 -14.45 9.90 -1.73
C ILE A 13 -13.90 11.06 -2.57
N LYS A 14 -13.36 12.12 -1.94
CA LYS A 14 -12.66 13.20 -2.65
C LYS A 14 -11.24 12.81 -3.06
N ILE A 15 -10.72 11.71 -2.52
CA ILE A 15 -9.38 11.23 -2.85
C ILE A 15 -9.33 10.84 -4.32
N THR A 16 -8.44 11.49 -5.08
CA THR A 16 -8.29 11.25 -6.51
C THR A 16 -7.35 10.06 -6.78
N PRO A 17 -7.40 9.46 -7.98
CA PRO A 17 -6.46 8.41 -8.37
C PRO A 17 -4.98 8.84 -8.22
N GLU A 18 -4.64 10.08 -8.59
CA GLU A 18 -3.27 10.61 -8.49
C GLU A 18 -2.82 10.77 -7.03
N GLN A 19 -3.75 10.97 -6.10
CA GLN A 19 -3.45 10.98 -4.67
C GLN A 19 -3.23 9.55 -4.14
N VAL A 20 -4.02 8.57 -4.60
CA VAL A 20 -3.85 7.16 -4.25
C VAL A 20 -2.46 6.65 -4.64
N GLU A 21 -1.99 7.00 -5.85
CA GLU A 21 -0.68 6.59 -6.34
C GLU A 21 0.48 7.05 -5.43
N LYS A 22 0.30 8.18 -4.73
CA LYS A 22 1.32 8.79 -3.86
C LYS A 22 1.32 8.26 -2.42
N LEU A 23 0.34 7.43 -2.04
CA LEU A 23 0.27 6.89 -0.69
C LEU A 23 1.37 5.86 -0.43
N ASP A 24 1.78 5.72 0.82
CA ASP A 24 2.48 4.53 1.30
C ASP A 24 1.50 3.38 1.58
N TYR A 25 2.03 2.19 1.88
CA TYR A 25 1.21 1.00 2.13
C TYR A 25 0.26 1.20 3.30
N GLU A 26 0.77 1.66 4.44
CA GLU A 26 -0.01 1.77 5.68
C GLU A 26 -1.15 2.78 5.53
N THR A 27 -0.91 3.92 4.88
CA THR A 27 -1.93 4.93 4.62
C THR A 27 -2.97 4.43 3.62
N ALA A 28 -2.54 3.71 2.57
CA ALA A 28 -3.46 3.12 1.59
C ALA A 28 -4.33 2.04 2.23
N MET A 29 -3.75 1.18 3.08
CA MET A 29 -4.46 0.12 3.78
C MET A 29 -5.47 0.70 4.79
N ALA A 30 -5.07 1.67 5.62
CA ALA A 30 -5.97 2.31 6.56
C ALA A 30 -7.18 2.97 5.85
N LYS A 31 -6.94 3.62 4.71
CA LYS A 31 -8.03 4.17 3.88
C LYS A 31 -8.90 3.07 3.27
N LEU A 32 -8.32 1.96 2.85
CA LEU A 32 -9.07 0.83 2.31
C LEU A 32 -9.99 0.23 3.37
N GLU A 33 -9.52 0.08 4.60
CA GLU A 33 -10.32 -0.37 5.74
C GLU A 33 -11.48 0.60 6.05
N MET A 34 -11.24 1.91 5.95
CA MET A 34 -12.31 2.91 6.07
C MET A 34 -13.34 2.75 4.94
N VAL A 35 -12.89 2.52 3.70
CA VAL A 35 -13.79 2.29 2.55
C VAL A 35 -14.64 1.03 2.76
N THR A 36 -14.03 -0.09 3.16
CA THR A 36 -14.79 -1.33 3.43
C THR A 36 -15.79 -1.12 4.56
N GLY A 37 -15.37 -0.45 5.64
CA GLY A 37 -16.27 -0.11 6.75
C GLY A 37 -17.41 0.83 6.36
N ALA A 38 -17.25 1.69 5.35
CA ALA A 38 -18.32 2.52 4.82
C ALA A 38 -19.27 1.75 3.89
N LEU A 39 -18.76 0.80 3.11
CA LEU A 39 -19.55 -0.07 2.23
C LEU A 39 -20.43 -1.06 3.01
N GLU A 40 -19.95 -1.52 4.17
CA GLU A 40 -20.67 -2.44 5.05
C GLU A 40 -21.77 -1.76 5.89
N GLN A 41 -21.79 -0.43 5.96
CA GLN A 41 -22.80 0.29 6.74
C GLN A 41 -24.18 0.25 6.09
N GLU A 42 -25.17 -0.16 6.87
CA GLU A 42 -26.57 -0.01 6.48
C GLU A 42 -26.93 1.47 6.29
N GLY A 43 -27.62 1.74 5.17
CA GLY A 43 -28.09 3.07 4.81
C GLY A 43 -27.13 3.90 3.94
N THR A 44 -25.98 3.35 3.52
CA THR A 44 -25.11 4.02 2.54
C THR A 44 -25.84 4.21 1.21
N PRO A 45 -26.04 5.45 0.72
CA PRO A 45 -26.69 5.71 -0.56
C PRO A 45 -25.94 5.06 -1.73
N LEU A 46 -26.67 4.52 -2.71
CA LEU A 46 -26.08 3.82 -3.86
C LEU A 46 -25.02 4.66 -4.60
N ALA A 47 -25.26 5.96 -4.77
CA ALA A 47 -24.32 6.86 -5.42
C ALA A 47 -22.99 6.97 -4.65
N LEU A 48 -23.03 7.00 -3.32
CA LEU A 48 -21.82 6.96 -2.48
C LEU A 48 -21.16 5.58 -2.52
N GLY A 49 -21.96 4.51 -2.53
CA GLY A 49 -21.45 3.14 -2.67
C GLY A 49 -20.62 2.92 -3.93
N LEU A 50 -21.05 3.46 -5.08
CA LEU A 50 -20.28 3.38 -6.32
C LEU A 50 -18.93 4.12 -6.21
N LYS A 51 -18.92 5.31 -5.60
CA LYS A 51 -17.68 6.08 -5.38
C LYS A 51 -16.72 5.41 -4.41
N LEU A 52 -17.25 4.84 -3.34
CA LEU A 52 -16.48 4.03 -2.39
C LEU A 52 -15.89 2.79 -3.08
N TYR A 53 -16.65 2.10 -3.93
CA TYR A 53 -16.15 0.95 -4.68
C TYR A 53 -15.01 1.30 -5.64
N GLU A 54 -15.16 2.40 -6.41
CA GLU A 54 -14.11 2.92 -7.29
C GLU A 54 -12.82 3.22 -6.51
N LEU A 55 -12.93 3.95 -5.40
CA LEU A 55 -11.81 4.29 -4.53
C LEU A 55 -11.19 3.04 -3.88
N GLY A 56 -11.99 2.13 -3.35
CA GLY A 56 -11.53 0.90 -2.72
C GLY A 56 -10.76 0.02 -3.70
N THR A 57 -11.21 -0.06 -4.94
CA THR A 57 -10.48 -0.78 -6.01
C THR A 57 -9.12 -0.14 -6.30
N ALA A 58 -9.05 1.19 -6.34
CA ALA A 58 -7.79 1.91 -6.55
C ALA A 58 -6.82 1.70 -5.38
N LEU A 59 -7.30 1.80 -4.13
CA LEU A 59 -6.50 1.57 -2.93
C LEU A 59 -5.99 0.13 -2.86
N SER A 60 -6.84 -0.86 -3.16
CA SER A 60 -6.46 -2.27 -3.21
C SER A 60 -5.33 -2.54 -4.22
N LYS A 61 -5.46 -1.99 -5.44
CA LYS A 61 -4.39 -2.06 -6.46
C LYS A 61 -3.10 -1.41 -5.98
N LYS A 62 -3.19 -0.27 -5.30
CA LYS A 62 -2.01 0.40 -4.73
C LYS A 62 -1.31 -0.45 -3.68
N CYS A 63 -2.07 -1.05 -2.75
CA CYS A 63 -1.50 -1.95 -1.74
C CYS A 63 -0.79 -3.14 -2.39
N ALA A 64 -1.43 -3.78 -3.37
CA ALA A 64 -0.82 -4.89 -4.12
C ALA A 64 0.48 -4.47 -4.80
N ALA A 65 0.49 -3.36 -5.54
CA ALA A 65 1.68 -2.86 -6.23
C ALA A 65 2.85 -2.56 -5.27
N VAL A 66 2.57 -2.07 -4.05
CA VAL A 66 3.63 -1.85 -3.05
C VAL A 66 4.20 -3.18 -2.56
N LEU A 67 3.36 -4.18 -2.29
CA LEU A 67 3.81 -5.52 -1.89
C LEU A 67 4.63 -6.18 -2.99
N ASP A 68 4.15 -6.17 -4.24
CA ASP A 68 4.85 -6.73 -5.40
C ASP A 68 6.24 -6.10 -5.56
N SER A 69 6.32 -4.75 -5.53
CA SER A 69 7.59 -4.04 -5.63
C SER A 69 8.55 -4.31 -4.46
N THR A 70 8.00 -4.67 -3.30
CA THR A 70 8.79 -5.01 -2.10
C THR A 70 9.34 -6.42 -2.24
N GLU A 71 8.52 -7.37 -2.71
CA GLU A 71 8.94 -8.73 -3.02
C GLU A 71 10.06 -8.75 -4.08
N GLU A 72 9.90 -8.00 -5.18
CA GLU A 72 10.93 -7.87 -6.21
C GLU A 72 12.28 -7.38 -5.65
N LYS A 73 12.26 -6.36 -4.79
CA LYS A 73 13.47 -5.84 -4.14
C LYS A 73 14.11 -6.85 -3.19
N MET A 74 13.29 -7.62 -2.46
CA MET A 74 13.79 -8.67 -1.57
C MET A 74 14.47 -9.81 -2.37
N LEU A 75 13.89 -10.20 -3.50
CA LEU A 75 14.48 -11.20 -4.40
C LEU A 75 15.81 -10.72 -4.99
N GLN A 76 15.90 -9.45 -5.41
CA GLN A 76 17.15 -8.85 -5.88
C GLN A 76 18.22 -8.87 -4.77
N LEU A 77 17.88 -8.44 -3.55
CA LEU A 77 18.81 -8.42 -2.44
C LEU A 77 19.31 -9.83 -2.09
N LEU A 78 18.43 -10.83 -2.12
CA LEU A 78 18.82 -12.22 -1.88
C LEU A 78 19.78 -12.75 -2.96
N GLY A 79 19.51 -12.43 -4.24
CA GLY A 79 20.39 -12.77 -5.35
C GLY A 79 21.76 -12.10 -5.25
N ASP A 80 21.80 -10.84 -4.82
CA ASP A 80 23.05 -10.10 -4.62
C ASP A 80 23.88 -10.70 -3.47
N ILE A 81 23.23 -11.08 -2.36
CA ILE A 81 23.90 -11.77 -1.23
C ILE A 81 24.50 -13.11 -1.70
N GLN A 82 23.79 -13.87 -2.52
CA GLN A 82 24.31 -15.15 -3.05
C GLN A 82 25.49 -14.95 -4.01
N ASN A 83 25.54 -13.83 -4.73
CA ASN A 83 26.63 -13.49 -5.63
C ASN A 83 27.81 -12.77 -4.95
N GLN A 84 27.64 -12.29 -3.71
CA GLN A 84 28.74 -11.83 -2.87
C GLN A 84 29.50 -13.05 -2.33
N SER A 85 30.40 -13.59 -3.16
CA SER A 85 31.47 -14.45 -2.66
C SER A 85 32.29 -13.67 -1.63
N GLU A 86 32.35 -14.16 -0.39
CA GLU A 86 33.34 -13.69 0.58
C GLU A 86 34.73 -13.94 -0.01
N ALA A 87 35.38 -12.89 -0.51
CA ALA A 87 36.78 -12.98 -0.86
C ALA A 87 37.55 -13.33 0.43
N PRO A 88 38.49 -14.29 0.40
CA PRO A 88 39.32 -14.56 1.56
C PRO A 88 39.96 -13.26 2.04
N PHE A 89 39.82 -12.96 3.33
CA PHE A 89 40.46 -11.81 3.95
C PHE A 89 41.97 -11.85 3.65
N ASP A 90 42.49 -10.80 3.01
CA ASP A 90 43.91 -10.66 2.69
C ASP A 90 44.56 -9.67 3.65
N PRO A 91 45.20 -10.15 4.74
CA PRO A 91 45.78 -9.29 5.76
C PRO A 91 46.87 -8.35 5.24
N GLU A 92 47.51 -8.63 4.09
CA GLU A 92 48.53 -7.73 3.52
C GLU A 92 47.92 -6.54 2.76
N LYS A 93 46.69 -6.70 2.26
CA LYS A 93 46.02 -5.72 1.42
C LYS A 93 44.99 -4.88 2.20
N ASP A 94 44.33 -5.49 3.17
CA ASP A 94 43.20 -4.90 3.91
C ASP A 94 43.60 -4.28 5.26
N GLY A 95 44.86 -4.43 5.68
CA GLY A 95 45.37 -4.02 6.99
C GLY A 95 46.19 -2.73 7.04
N ARG A 96 46.11 -1.83 6.05
CA ARG A 96 46.94 -0.61 6.00
C ARG A 96 46.16 0.70 6.01
#